data_AF-A0A970JLU7-F1
#
_entry.id   AF-A0A970JLU7-F1
#
_cell.length_a   1.000
_cell.length_b   1.000
_cell.length_c   1.000
_cell.angle_alpha   90.00
_cell.angle_beta   90.00
_cell.angle_gamma   90.00
#
_symmetry.space_group_name_H-M   'P 1'
#
loop_
_entity.id
_entity.type
_entity.pdbx_description
1 polymer ?
#
loop_
_entity_poly.entity_id
_entity_poly.type
_entity_poly.pdbx_seq_one_letter_code
_entity_poly.pdbx_strand_id
1 'polypeptide(L)'
;MYRIYTVREGEDLLSIANSLGITPEEIRMINGFANDYEVMQGDLVIVPAVTANPFDNYIVKEGETLYGIAQLFNLDVNDLARLNGLDSNDYIYPGQELLVPKNNISFYITNEGDTLAKIKEKFPKNYDNILNTNQFIYLMPDQVLIFEKNER
;
A
#
# COMPACT_ATOMS: atom_id res chain seq x y z
N MET A 1 -3.18 5.71 8.12
CA MET A 1 -2.89 7.17 8.13
C MET A 1 -4.10 7.92 7.56
N TYR A 2 -4.19 9.26 7.62
CA TYR A 2 -5.37 10.05 7.22
C TYR A 2 -5.05 11.10 6.13
N ARG A 3 -6.05 11.46 5.32
CA ARG A 3 -6.01 12.57 4.35
C ARG A 3 -7.30 13.38 4.39
N ILE A 4 -7.25 14.63 3.91
CA ILE A 4 -8.44 15.46 3.71
C ILE A 4 -9.06 15.10 2.36
N TYR A 5 -10.36 14.83 2.36
CA TYR A 5 -11.18 14.54 1.20
C TYR A 5 -12.22 15.65 1.05
N THR A 6 -12.34 16.22 -0.15
CA THR A 6 -13.39 17.19 -0.46
C THR A 6 -14.58 16.47 -1.08
N VAL A 7 -15.74 16.55 -0.43
CA VAL A 7 -16.98 15.89 -0.84
C VAL A 7 -17.44 16.44 -2.20
N ARG A 8 -17.67 15.55 -3.16
CA ARG A 8 -18.09 15.90 -4.51
C ARG A 8 -19.61 15.99 -4.60
N GLU A 9 -20.12 16.53 -5.71
CA GLU A 9 -21.55 16.65 -5.96
C GLU A 9 -22.22 15.27 -5.93
N GLY A 10 -23.29 15.13 -5.13
CA GLY A 10 -24.06 13.90 -5.01
C GLY A 10 -23.39 12.78 -4.21
N GLU A 11 -22.23 13.03 -3.58
CA GLU A 11 -21.62 12.07 -2.67
C GLU A 11 -22.25 12.13 -1.27
N ASP A 12 -22.32 10.98 -0.61
CA ASP A 12 -22.67 10.84 0.79
C ASP A 12 -21.58 10.02 1.52
N LEU A 13 -21.68 9.87 2.84
CA LEU A 13 -20.70 9.09 3.60
C LEU A 13 -20.64 7.62 3.15
N LEU A 14 -21.74 7.08 2.59
CA LEU A 14 -21.79 5.70 2.11
C LEU A 14 -21.01 5.53 0.81
N SER A 15 -21.21 6.39 -0.17
CA SER A 15 -20.50 6.35 -1.45
C SER A 15 -19.00 6.62 -1.25
N ILE A 16 -18.64 7.56 -0.38
CA ILE A 16 -17.26 7.84 0.00
C ILE A 16 -16.63 6.62 0.68
N ALA A 17 -17.28 6.05 1.70
CA ALA A 17 -16.77 4.88 2.41
C ALA A 17 -16.58 3.67 1.48
N ASN A 18 -17.55 3.40 0.62
CA ASN A 18 -17.48 2.33 -0.38
C ASN A 18 -16.29 2.53 -1.34
N SER A 19 -16.06 3.77 -1.81
CA SER A 19 -14.92 4.08 -2.68
C SER A 19 -13.56 3.83 -2.03
N LEU A 20 -13.54 3.84 -0.70
CA LEU A 20 -12.35 3.68 0.13
C LEU A 20 -12.26 2.26 0.74
N GLY A 21 -13.26 1.41 0.55
CA GLY A 21 -13.30 0.07 1.16
C GLY A 21 -13.41 0.10 2.69
N ILE A 22 -14.08 1.11 3.25
CA ILE A 22 -14.35 1.26 4.69
C ILE A 22 -15.85 1.45 4.92
N THR A 23 -16.26 1.69 6.17
CA THR A 23 -17.65 1.94 6.56
C THR A 23 -17.93 3.43 6.83
N PRO A 24 -19.19 3.88 6.69
CA PRO A 24 -19.59 5.23 7.09
C PRO A 24 -19.32 5.54 8.56
N GLU A 25 -19.51 4.55 9.44
CA GLU A 25 -19.19 4.62 10.87
C GLU A 25 -17.71 4.94 11.11
N GLU A 26 -16.78 4.31 10.38
CA GLU A 26 -15.36 4.63 10.49
C GLU A 26 -15.08 6.08 10.12
N ILE A 27 -15.71 6.60 9.04
CA ILE A 27 -15.58 8.02 8.67
C ILE A 27 -16.16 8.92 9.79
N ARG A 28 -17.34 8.61 10.32
CA ARG A 28 -17.95 9.39 11.42
C ARG A 28 -17.04 9.45 12.63
N MET A 29 -16.48 8.31 13.05
CA MET A 29 -15.59 8.24 14.20
C MET A 29 -14.33 9.09 14.03
N ILE A 30 -13.73 9.10 12.84
CA ILE A 30 -12.52 9.89 12.54
C ILE A 30 -12.80 11.39 12.60
N ASN A 31 -13.97 11.82 12.13
CA ASN A 31 -14.34 13.23 12.04
C ASN A 31 -15.10 13.77 13.26
N GLY A 32 -15.49 12.89 14.19
CA GLY A 32 -16.36 13.26 15.31
C GLY A 32 -17.77 13.68 14.88
N PHE A 33 -18.26 13.17 13.75
CA PHE A 33 -19.61 13.46 13.26
C PHE A 33 -20.68 12.77 14.09
N ALA A 34 -21.81 13.43 14.29
CA ALA A 34 -23.01 12.82 14.84
C ALA A 34 -23.57 11.75 13.87
N ASN A 35 -24.36 10.81 14.39
CA ASN A 35 -24.91 9.71 13.57
C ASN A 35 -25.84 10.20 12.45
N ASP A 36 -26.50 11.33 12.66
CA ASP A 36 -27.42 11.99 11.74
C ASP A 36 -26.76 13.11 10.92
N TYR A 37 -25.43 13.26 11.00
CA TYR A 37 -24.72 14.23 10.19
C TYR A 37 -24.65 13.76 8.73
N GLU A 38 -25.14 14.62 7.83
CA GLU A 38 -25.03 14.45 6.38
C GLU A 38 -23.99 15.42 5.83
N VAL A 39 -23.02 14.88 5.08
CA VAL A 39 -22.01 15.69 4.39
C VAL A 39 -22.64 16.43 3.22
N MET A 40 -22.16 17.64 2.97
CA MET A 40 -22.55 18.45 1.81
C MET A 40 -21.41 18.57 0.80
N GLN A 41 -21.74 18.87 -0.45
CA GLN A 41 -20.75 19.18 -1.47
C GLN A 41 -19.79 20.28 -0.98
N GLY A 42 -18.49 20.03 -1.10
CA GLY A 42 -17.43 20.94 -0.67
C GLY A 42 -16.97 20.72 0.78
N ASP A 43 -17.67 19.90 1.57
CA ASP A 43 -17.22 19.55 2.92
C ASP A 43 -15.83 18.91 2.89
N LEU A 44 -15.03 19.23 3.90
CA LEU A 44 -13.73 18.61 4.12
C LEU A 44 -13.89 17.49 5.14
N VAL A 45 -13.69 16.25 4.69
CA VAL A 45 -13.81 15.04 5.50
C VAL A 45 -12.42 14.44 5.65
N ILE A 46 -12.01 14.18 6.89
CA ILE A 46 -10.83 13.39 7.19
C ILE A 46 -11.19 11.93 6.94
N VAL A 47 -10.62 11.36 5.90
CA VAL A 47 -10.76 9.93 5.62
C VAL A 47 -9.44 9.24 5.94
N PRO A 48 -9.42 7.94 6.26
CA PRO A 48 -8.17 7.24 6.21
C PRO A 48 -7.61 7.41 4.80
N ALA A 49 -6.31 7.67 4.72
CA ALA A 49 -5.55 7.38 3.53
C ALA A 49 -5.60 5.85 3.41
N VAL A 50 -6.71 5.33 2.89
CA VAL A 50 -6.85 3.92 2.57
C VAL A 50 -6.01 3.72 1.32
N THR A 51 -4.70 3.62 1.51
CA THR A 51 -3.98 2.65 0.73
C THR A 51 -4.54 1.33 1.22
N ALA A 52 -5.45 0.73 0.44
CA ALA A 52 -5.84 -0.66 0.65
C ALA A 52 -4.56 -1.42 0.99
N ASN A 53 -4.52 -2.16 2.11
CA ASN A 53 -3.27 -2.75 2.61
C ASN A 53 -2.51 -3.33 1.41
N PRO A 54 -1.35 -2.76 1.01
CA PRO A 54 -0.72 -3.09 -0.26
C PRO A 54 -0.20 -4.53 -0.29
N PHE A 55 -0.17 -5.17 0.87
CA PHE A 55 0.29 -6.52 1.09
C PHE A 55 -0.82 -7.41 1.66
N ASP A 56 -0.73 -8.70 1.35
CA ASP A 56 -1.48 -9.78 1.98
C ASP A 56 -0.52 -10.65 2.80
N ASN A 57 -1.06 -11.45 3.73
CA ASN A 57 -0.29 -12.46 4.45
C ASN A 57 -0.34 -13.78 3.69
N TYR A 58 0.84 -14.31 3.37
CA TYR A 58 1.04 -15.63 2.80
C TYR A 58 1.53 -16.59 3.87
N ILE A 59 0.78 -17.67 4.11
CA ILE A 59 1.18 -18.72 5.05
C ILE A 59 2.03 -19.75 4.29
N VAL A 60 3.30 -19.85 4.67
CA VAL A 60 4.27 -20.79 4.09
C VAL A 60 3.77 -22.23 4.26
N LYS A 61 3.80 -23.00 3.18
CA LYS A 61 3.40 -24.41 3.16
C LYS A 61 4.61 -25.34 3.26
N GLU A 62 4.35 -26.60 3.58
CA GLU A 62 5.38 -27.63 3.65
C GLU A 62 6.12 -27.78 2.31
N GLY A 63 7.45 -27.74 2.37
CA GLY A 63 8.33 -27.88 1.21
C GLY A 63 8.54 -26.60 0.39
N GLU A 64 7.91 -25.47 0.76
CA GLU A 64 8.15 -24.20 0.08
C GLU A 64 9.48 -23.56 0.51
N THR A 65 10.03 -22.75 -0.39
CA THR A 65 11.26 -21.98 -0.17
C THR A 65 10.99 -20.51 -0.46
N LEU A 66 11.78 -19.62 0.12
CA LEU A 66 11.65 -18.18 -0.12
C LEU A 66 11.79 -17.85 -1.61
N TYR A 67 12.70 -18.53 -2.31
CA TYR A 67 12.86 -18.43 -3.76
C TYR A 67 11.60 -18.86 -4.52
N GLY A 68 11.04 -20.04 -4.18
CA GLY A 68 9.83 -20.54 -4.83
C GLY A 68 8.63 -19.60 -4.62
N ILE A 69 8.47 -19.07 -3.41
CA ILE A 69 7.41 -18.11 -3.09
C ILE A 69 7.64 -16.80 -3.85
N ALA A 70 8.86 -16.26 -3.89
CA ALA A 70 9.17 -15.05 -4.65
C ALA A 70 8.79 -15.20 -6.14
N GLN A 71 9.05 -16.37 -6.73
CA GLN A 71 8.64 -16.65 -8.11
C GLN A 71 7.11 -16.63 -8.31
N LEU A 72 6.32 -17.15 -7.36
CA LEU A 72 4.85 -17.10 -7.43
C LEU A 72 4.32 -15.65 -7.53
N PHE A 73 5.02 -14.71 -6.89
CA PHE A 73 4.65 -13.29 -6.88
C PHE A 73 5.41 -12.45 -7.92
N ASN A 74 6.24 -13.07 -8.76
CA ASN A 74 7.12 -12.40 -9.72
C ASN A 74 8.06 -11.38 -9.06
N LEU A 75 8.64 -11.74 -7.91
CA LEU A 75 9.59 -10.93 -7.16
C LEU A 75 11.01 -11.49 -7.27
N ASP A 76 12.01 -10.63 -7.07
CA ASP A 76 13.34 -11.08 -6.69
C ASP A 76 13.30 -11.65 -5.26
N VAL A 77 14.04 -12.72 -5.00
CA VAL A 77 14.07 -13.35 -3.67
C VAL A 77 14.59 -12.39 -2.60
N ASN A 78 15.53 -11.50 -2.93
CA ASN A 78 16.04 -10.49 -2.00
C ASN A 78 14.98 -9.45 -1.67
N ASP A 79 14.11 -9.08 -2.62
CA ASP A 79 13.03 -8.12 -2.37
C ASP A 79 11.95 -8.72 -1.45
N LEU A 80 11.59 -10.00 -1.66
CA LEU A 80 10.67 -10.70 -0.74
C LEU A 80 11.30 -10.86 0.65
N ALA A 81 12.58 -11.21 0.73
CA ALA A 81 13.30 -11.34 1.99
C ALA A 81 13.30 -10.02 2.77
N ARG A 82 13.76 -8.93 2.13
CA ARG A 82 13.82 -7.59 2.73
C ARG A 82 12.45 -7.08 3.17
N LEU A 83 11.40 -7.30 2.37
CA LEU A 83 10.01 -6.94 2.74
C LEU A 83 9.58 -7.61 4.05
N ASN A 84 10.13 -8.78 4.35
CA ASN A 84 9.82 -9.58 5.53
C ASN A 84 10.88 -9.50 6.63
N GLY A 85 11.89 -8.61 6.50
CA GLY A 85 12.97 -8.47 7.46
C GLY A 85 13.88 -9.71 7.56
N LEU A 86 14.00 -10.44 6.46
CA LEU A 86 14.83 -11.64 6.33
C LEU A 86 16.02 -11.39 5.39
N ASP A 87 17.05 -12.22 5.53
CA ASP A 87 18.06 -12.40 4.49
C ASP A 87 17.58 -13.42 3.45
N SER A 88 18.02 -13.29 2.20
CA SER A 88 17.58 -14.19 1.11
C SER A 88 18.01 -15.64 1.27
N ASN A 89 18.98 -15.90 2.17
CA ASN A 89 19.45 -17.23 2.52
C ASN A 89 18.82 -17.78 3.82
N ASP A 90 17.92 -17.02 4.46
CA ASP A 90 17.26 -17.47 5.67
C ASP A 90 16.32 -18.65 5.39
N TYR A 91 16.20 -19.52 6.39
CA TYR A 91 15.21 -20.59 6.38
C TYR A 91 13.83 -20.02 6.73
N ILE A 92 12.83 -20.44 5.97
CA ILE A 92 11.41 -20.23 6.30
C ILE A 92 10.79 -21.55 6.72
N TYR A 93 9.76 -21.49 7.57
CA TYR A 93 9.12 -22.67 8.14
C TYR A 93 7.64 -22.76 7.75
N PRO A 94 7.08 -23.96 7.59
CA PRO A 94 5.64 -24.12 7.39
C PRO A 94 4.84 -23.45 8.52
N GLY A 95 3.82 -22.70 8.15
CA GLY A 95 3.01 -21.89 9.06
C GLY A 95 3.54 -20.48 9.33
N GLN A 96 4.76 -20.14 8.88
CA GLN A 96 5.26 -18.77 8.94
C GLN A 96 4.45 -17.86 8.01
N GLU A 97 4.12 -16.66 8.49
CA GLU A 97 3.46 -15.63 7.68
C GLU A 97 4.52 -14.75 7.00
N LEU A 98 4.36 -14.53 5.69
CA LEU A 98 5.14 -13.59 4.91
C LEU A 98 4.21 -12.54 4.29
N LEU A 99 4.59 -11.27 4.36
CA LEU A 99 4.01 -10.20 3.57
C LEU A 99 4.36 -10.40 2.09
N VAL A 100 3.32 -10.35 1.25
CA VAL A 100 3.43 -10.45 -0.21
C VAL A 100 2.57 -9.37 -0.85
N PRO A 101 2.95 -8.79 -1.99
CA PRO A 101 2.17 -7.71 -2.60
C PRO A 101 0.87 -8.24 -3.18
N LYS A 102 -0.18 -7.41 -3.13
CA LYS A 102 -1.42 -7.66 -3.86
C LYS A 102 -1.18 -7.72 -5.37
N ASN A 103 -2.06 -8.42 -6.09
CA ASN A 103 -1.89 -8.68 -7.52
C ASN A 103 -1.60 -7.44 -8.36
N ASN A 104 -2.26 -6.31 -8.10
CA ASN A 104 -2.11 -5.05 -8.82
C ASN A 104 -1.09 -4.08 -8.19
N ILE A 105 -0.42 -4.48 -7.10
CA ILE A 105 0.57 -3.66 -6.40
C ILE A 105 1.98 -4.17 -6.72
N SER A 106 2.86 -3.24 -7.04
CA SER A 106 4.30 -3.42 -6.98
C SER A 106 4.88 -2.53 -5.87
N PHE A 107 6.08 -2.87 -5.45
CA PHE A 107 6.81 -2.08 -4.49
C PHE A 107 8.28 -1.93 -4.90
N TYR A 108 8.92 -0.95 -4.29
CA TYR A 108 10.36 -0.75 -4.34
C TYR A 108 10.86 -0.46 -2.94
N ILE A 109 11.88 -1.21 -2.51
CA ILE A 109 12.56 -0.97 -1.24
C ILE A 109 13.77 -0.09 -1.53
N THR A 110 13.77 1.12 -0.96
CA THR A 110 14.82 2.10 -1.17
C THR A 110 16.16 1.63 -0.64
N ASN A 111 17.21 2.08 -1.30
CA ASN A 111 18.60 1.82 -0.94
C ASN A 111 19.29 3.12 -0.48
N GLU A 112 20.45 2.98 0.13
CA GLU A 112 21.27 4.14 0.52
C GLU A 112 21.59 5.04 -0.70
N GLY A 113 21.36 6.34 -0.54
CA GLY A 113 21.62 7.33 -1.58
C GLY A 113 20.57 7.36 -2.71
N ASP A 114 19.42 6.72 -2.54
CA ASP A 114 18.28 6.92 -3.43
C ASP A 114 17.78 8.38 -3.38
N THR A 115 17.39 8.88 -4.55
CA THR A 115 16.82 10.23 -4.72
C THR A 115 15.58 10.12 -5.59
N LEU A 116 14.67 11.09 -5.51
CA LEU A 116 13.51 11.13 -6.41
C LEU A 116 13.91 11.11 -7.89
N ALA A 117 15.06 11.70 -8.25
CA ALA A 117 15.57 11.64 -9.62
C ALA A 117 15.92 10.21 -10.07
N LYS A 118 16.57 9.42 -9.21
CA LYS A 118 16.85 8.00 -9.47
C LYS A 118 15.57 7.17 -9.52
N ILE A 119 14.60 7.44 -8.63
CA ILE A 119 13.29 6.79 -8.67
C ILE A 119 12.57 7.07 -9.99
N LYS A 120 12.61 8.32 -10.48
CA LYS A 120 12.03 8.71 -11.77
C LYS A 120 12.70 7.99 -12.94
N GLU A 121 14.02 7.88 -12.92
CA GLU A 121 14.76 7.15 -13.97
C GLU A 121 14.42 5.66 -13.97
N LYS A 122 14.31 5.04 -12.79
CA LYS A 122 14.01 3.62 -12.64
C LYS A 122 12.55 3.27 -12.97
N PHE A 123 11.62 4.14 -12.59
CA PHE A 123 10.18 3.93 -12.72
C PHE A 123 9.49 5.09 -13.45
N PRO A 124 9.88 5.40 -14.70
CA PRO A 124 9.41 6.62 -15.37
C PRO A 124 7.90 6.64 -15.60
N LYS A 125 7.29 5.47 -15.85
CA LYS A 125 5.84 5.33 -16.03
C LYS A 125 5.04 5.39 -14.72
N ASN A 126 5.66 5.04 -13.60
CA ASN A 126 5.01 4.97 -12.29
C ASN A 126 5.38 6.14 -11.37
N TYR A 127 6.26 7.04 -11.80
CA TYR A 127 6.81 8.10 -10.95
C TYR A 127 5.70 8.94 -10.29
N ASP A 128 4.73 9.43 -11.06
CA ASP A 128 3.62 10.22 -10.52
C ASP A 128 2.73 9.38 -9.59
N ASN A 129 2.50 8.10 -9.91
CA ASN A 129 1.75 7.19 -9.02
C ASN A 129 2.50 6.94 -7.71
N ILE A 130 3.83 6.75 -7.74
CA ILE A 130 4.67 6.61 -6.55
C ILE A 130 4.54 7.86 -5.67
N LEU A 131 4.63 9.05 -6.25
CA LEU A 131 4.51 10.31 -5.49
C LEU A 131 3.15 10.48 -4.83
N ASN A 132 2.09 10.05 -5.49
CA ASN A 132 0.71 10.25 -5.02
C ASN A 132 0.20 9.14 -4.10
N THR A 133 0.78 7.92 -4.19
CA THR A 133 0.34 6.76 -3.41
C THR A 133 1.05 6.69 -2.05
N ASN A 134 2.28 7.22 -1.95
CA ASN A 134 3.08 7.15 -0.74
C ASN A 134 2.98 8.46 0.05
N GLN A 135 2.30 8.43 1.19
CA GLN A 135 2.07 9.62 2.03
C GLN A 135 3.36 10.29 2.50
N PHE A 136 4.40 9.49 2.77
CA PHE A 136 5.71 9.98 3.16
C PHE A 136 6.77 9.33 2.28
N ILE A 137 7.64 10.13 1.69
CA ILE A 137 8.77 9.66 0.89
C ILE A 137 10.03 10.30 1.49
N TYR A 138 10.67 9.58 2.40
CA TYR A 138 11.89 10.02 3.08
C TYR A 138 13.15 9.54 2.34
N LEU A 139 13.03 8.49 1.53
CA LEU A 139 14.12 7.82 0.80
C LEU A 139 15.24 7.33 1.73
N MET A 140 14.89 7.02 2.99
CA MET A 140 15.78 6.29 3.89
C MET A 140 15.95 4.86 3.38
N PRO A 141 17.11 4.19 3.60
CA PRO A 141 17.24 2.77 3.30
C PRO A 141 16.10 1.96 3.91
N ASP A 142 15.67 0.93 3.20
CA ASP A 142 14.61 0.00 3.60
C ASP A 142 13.19 0.60 3.69
N GLN A 143 13.00 1.87 3.27
CA GLN A 143 11.66 2.40 3.07
C GLN A 143 10.97 1.70 1.89
N VAL A 144 9.78 1.16 2.14
CA VAL A 144 8.93 0.58 1.09
C VAL A 144 8.14 1.70 0.41
N LEU A 145 8.33 1.84 -0.91
CA LEU A 145 7.49 2.65 -1.78
C LEU A 145 6.56 1.73 -2.57
N ILE A 146 5.26 2.00 -2.54
CA ILE A 146 4.25 1.21 -3.27
C ILE A 146 3.75 1.94 -4.51
N PHE A 147 3.36 1.19 -5.52
CA PHE A 147 2.76 1.72 -6.75
C PHE A 147 1.95 0.66 -7.47
N GLU A 148 1.01 1.09 -8.31
CA GLU A 148 0.22 0.19 -9.14
C GLU A 148 1.07 -0.42 -10.27
N LYS A 149 0.90 -1.71 -10.55
CA LYS A 149 1.48 -2.34 -11.73
C LYS A 149 0.85 -1.70 -12.98
N ASN A 150 1.68 -1.25 -13.91
CA ASN A 150 1.14 -0.86 -15.23
C ASN A 150 0.59 -2.12 -15.93
N GLU A 151 -0.61 -2.05 -16.46
CA GLU A 151 -1.09 -3.03 -17.42
C GLU A 151 -0.17 -3.01 -18.66
N ARG A 152 0.08 -4.20 -19.23
CA ARG A 152 0.96 -4.38 -20.39
C ARG A 152 0.39 -3.74 -21.65
#